data_AF-A0A932BRT3-F1
#
_entry.id   AF-A0A932BRT3-F1
#
_cell.length_a   1.000
_cell.length_b   1.000
_cell.length_c   1.000
_cell.angle_alpha   90.00
_cell.angle_beta   90.00
_cell.angle_gamma   90.00
#
_symmetry.space_group_name_H-M   'P 1'
#
loop_
_entity.id
_entity.type
_entity.pdbx_description
1 polymer ?
#
loop_
_entity_poly.entity_id
_entity_poly.type
_entity_poly.pdbx_seq_one_letter_code
_entity_poly.pdbx_strand_id
1 'polypeptide(L)' 'MIFKDPVCGKYIQRGKAHVIIEYEGVNYFLCCPRCQTEFEHNLKLYARPELGEKTRKLTQVPHHRYT' A
#
# COMPACT_ATOMS: atom_id res chain seq x y z
N MET A 1 -1.00 -10.96 5.98
CA MET A 1 -2.07 -10.38 5.14
C MET A 1 -1.54 -10.18 3.74
N ILE A 2 -2.33 -10.54 2.72
CA ILE A 2 -1.99 -10.38 1.30
C ILE A 2 -2.87 -9.26 0.75
N PHE A 3 -2.25 -8.30 0.05
CA PHE A 3 -2.90 -7.16 -0.58
C PHE A 3 -2.85 -7.31 -2.09
N LYS A 4 -3.80 -6.71 -2.79
CA LYS A 4 -3.84 -6.69 -4.24
C LYS A 4 -3.35 -5.34 -4.74
N ASP A 5 -2.29 -5.34 -5.53
CA ASP A 5 -1.79 -4.15 -6.21
C ASP A 5 -2.93 -3.56 -7.06
N PRO A 6 -3.34 -2.30 -6.83
CA PRO A 6 -4.48 -1.72 -7.53
C PRO A 6 -4.29 -1.53 -9.03
N VAL A 7 -3.04 -1.44 -9.49
CA VAL A 7 -2.70 -1.19 -10.89
C VAL A 7 -2.64 -2.49 -11.67
N CYS A 8 -1.86 -3.47 -11.20
CA CYS A 8 -1.63 -4.71 -11.94
C CYS A 8 -2.42 -5.92 -11.43
N GLY A 9 -3.07 -5.80 -10.28
CA GLY A 9 -3.83 -6.89 -9.66
C GLY A 9 -2.98 -7.97 -9.01
N LYS A 10 -1.67 -7.77 -8.89
CA LYS A 10 -0.74 -8.73 -8.28
C LYS A 10 -0.98 -8.83 -6.76
N TYR A 11 -1.02 -10.05 -6.26
CA TYR A 11 -1.06 -10.30 -4.82
C TYR A 11 0.34 -10.12 -4.20
N ILE A 12 0.43 -9.28 -3.17
CA ILE A 12 1.68 -8.93 -2.48
C ILE A 12 1.51 -9.03 -0.97
N GLN A 13 2.56 -9.49 -0.29
CA GLN A 13 2.61 -9.46 1.17
C GLN A 13 3.03 -8.05 1.61
N ARG A 14 2.52 -7.57 2.75
CA ARG A 14 2.83 -6.23 3.29
C ARG A 14 4.33 -5.90 3.27
N GLY A 15 5.16 -6.79 3.80
CA GLY A 15 6.62 -6.62 3.87
C GLY A 15 7.36 -6.82 2.54
N LYS A 16 6.65 -7.14 1.47
CA LYS A 16 7.18 -7.28 0.10
C LYS A 16 6.67 -6.20 -0.84
N ALA A 17 5.86 -5.25 -0.36
CA ALA A 17 5.46 -4.10 -1.14
C ALA A 17 6.69 -3.24 -1.47
N HIS A 18 6.76 -2.74 -2.69
CA HIS A 18 7.79 -1.79 -3.09
C HIS A 18 7.57 -0.44 -2.40
N VAL A 19 6.32 0.03 -2.39
CA VAL A 19 5.91 1.27 -1.73
C VAL A 19 4.51 1.15 -1.16
N ILE A 20 4.23 1.94 -0.13
CA ILE A 20 2.91 2.12 0.47
C ILE A 20 2.51 3.57 0.24
N ILE A 21 1.36 3.79 -0.38
CA ILE A 21 0.81 5.13 -0.63
C ILE A 21 -0.44 5.29 0.21
N GLU A 22 -0.48 6.30 1.07
CA GLU A 22 -1.70 6.66 1.80
C GLU A 22 -2.53 7.64 0.97
N TYR A 23 -3.79 7.30 0.72
CA TYR A 23 -4.76 8.18 0.06
C TYR A 23 -6.13 8.00 0.71
N GLU A 24 -6.78 9.11 1.08
CA GLU A 24 -8.10 9.12 1.75
C GLU A 24 -8.19 8.20 2.99
N GLY A 25 -7.08 8.10 3.74
CA GLY A 25 -7.00 7.26 4.93
C GLY A 25 -6.98 5.76 4.61
N VAL A 26 -6.55 5.39 3.41
CA VAL A 26 -6.34 4.00 2.98
C VAL A 26 -4.91 3.85 2.48
N ASN A 27 -4.22 2.83 2.97
CA ASN A 27 -2.88 2.46 2.53
C ASN A 27 -2.95 1.47 1.37
N TYR A 28 -2.42 1.88 0.23
CA TYR A 28 -2.32 1.07 -0.99
C TYR A 28 -0.91 0.52 -1.13
N PHE A 29 -0.81 -0.77 -1.46
CA PHE A 29 0.46 -1.47 -1.58
C PHE A 29 0.77 -1.69 -3.05
N LEU A 30 1.95 -1.28 -3.50
CA LEU A 30 2.36 -1.32 -4.90
C LEU A 30 3.56 -2.26 -5.04
N CYS A 31 3.57 -3.06 -6.11
CA CYS A 31 4.54 -4.15 -6.26
C CYS A 31 5.85 -3.74 -6.94
N CYS A 32 5.88 -2.61 -7.66
CA CYS A 32 7.07 -2.14 -8.39
C CYS A 32 6.97 -0.64 -8.75
N PRO A 33 8.07 0.00 -9.18
CA PRO A 33 8.10 1.42 -9.54
C PRO A 33 7.09 1.80 -10.63
N ARG A 34 6.88 0.92 -11.62
CA ARG A 34 5.89 1.17 -12.69
C ARG A 34 4.47 1.30 -12.13
N CYS A 35 4.10 0.43 -11.18
CA CYS A 35 2.77 0.49 -10.57
C CYS A 35 2.65 1.70 -9.65
N GLN A 36 3.73 2.12 -8.98
CA GLN A 36 3.75 3.39 -8.24
C GLN A 36 3.43 4.58 -9.15
N THR A 37 4.19 4.77 -10.23
CA THR A 37 4.00 5.92 -11.13
C THR A 37 2.59 5.96 -11.71
N GLU A 38 2.07 4.80 -12.15
CA GLU A 38 0.73 4.69 -12.70
C GLU A 38 -0.35 5.01 -11.65
N PHE A 39 -0.16 4.55 -10.41
CA PHE A 39 -1.07 4.83 -9.31
C PHE A 39 -1.10 6.32 -8.95
N GLU A 40 0.08 6.96 -8.86
CA GLU A 40 0.22 8.38 -8.54
C GLU A 40 -0.40 9.28 -9.63
N HIS A 41 -0.26 8.91 -10.90
CA HIS A 41 -0.88 9.65 -12.02
C HIS A 41 -2.41 9.49 -12.05
N ASN A 42 -2.93 8.34 -11.62
CA ASN A 42 -4.33 7.96 -11.79
C ASN A 42 -5.00 7.58 -10.46
N LEU A 43 -4.74 8.36 -9.40
CA LEU A 43 -5.25 8.13 -8.03
C LEU A 43 -6.76 7.84 -8.01
N LYS A 44 -7.58 8.63 -8.69
CA LYS A 44 -9.06 8.46 -8.70
C LYS A 44 -9.53 7.14 -9.33
N LEU A 45 -8.74 6.56 -10.24
CA LEU A 45 -9.09 5.30 -10.90
C LEU A 45 -8.70 4.10 -10.04
N TYR A 46 -7.57 4.18 -9.35
CA TYR A 46 -6.97 3.05 -8.65
C TYR A 46 -7.20 3.03 -7.14
N ALA A 47 -7.47 4.18 -6.51
CA ALA A 47 -7.68 4.29 -5.06
C ALA A 47 -9.06 3.77 -4.62
N ARG A 48 -9.29 2.47 -4.83
CA ARG A 48 -10.50 1.78 -4.38
C ARG A 48 -10.32 1.35 -2.92
N PRO A 49 -11.09 1.86 -1.95
CA PRO A 49 -10.85 1.61 -0.52
C PRO A 49 -10.91 0.12 -0.12
N GLU A 50 -11.49 -0.73 -0.96
CA GLU A 50 -11.51 -2.19 -0.81
C GLU A 50 -10.18 -2.90 -1.15
N LEU A 51 -9.27 -2.24 -1.88
CA LEU A 51 -7.98 -2.79 -2.28
C LEU A 51 -6.84 -2.42 -1.32
N GLY A 52 -7.07 -1.47 -0.41
CA GLY A 52 -6.08 -1.02 0.55
C GLY A 52 -6.46 -1.32 2.01
N GLU A 53 -5.50 -1.08 2.91
CA GLU A 53 -5.68 -1.21 4.35
C GLU A 53 -6.14 0.15 4.90
N LYS A 54 -7.35 0.24 5.46
CA LYS A 54 -7.80 1.46 6.14
C LYS A 54 -6.81 1.83 7.24
N THR A 55 -6.34 3.08 7.25
CA THR A 55 -5.43 3.65 8.24
C THR A 55 -6.17 3.80 9.57
N ARG A 56 -6.42 2.69 10.26
CA ARG A 56 -6.72 2.72 11.68
C ARG A 56 -5.37 2.86 12.33
N LYS A 57 -5.02 4.09 12.76
CA LYS A 57 -3.80 4.46 13.49
C LYS A 57 -2.99 3.21 13.86
N LEU A 58 -1.97 2.88 13.07
CA LEU A 58 -1.00 1.88 13.48
C LEU A 58 -0.31 2.43 14.72
N THR A 59 -0.87 2.11 15.88
CA THR A 59 -0.21 2.19 17.16
C THR A 59 1.15 1.54 16.98
N GLN A 60 2.19 2.35 17.18
CA GLN A 60 3.58 1.98 17.46
C GLN A 60 3.89 0.49 17.35
N VAL A 61 4.63 0.11 16.31
CA VAL A 61 5.70 -0.85 16.55
C VAL A 61 6.92 0.02 16.84
N PRO A 62 7.37 0.18 18.10
CA PRO A 62 8.71 0.69 18.32
C PRO A 62 9.62 -0.26 17.56
N HIS A 63 10.39 0.30 16.63
CA HIS A 63 11.54 -0.36 16.06
C HIS A 63 12.31 -0.98 17.23
N HIS A 64 12.22 -2.30 17.36
CA HIS A 64 12.83 -3.02 18.47
C HIS A 64 14.30 -2.59 18.47
N ARG A 65 14.74 -1.94 19.56
CA ARG A 65 16.13 -1.56 19.74
C ARG A 65 16.98 -2.78 19.47
N TYR A 66 17.90 -2.67 18.52
CA TYR A 66 19.04 -3.56 18.44
C TYR A 66 19.83 -3.33 19.73
N THR A 67 19.80 -4.34 20.61
CA THR A 67 20.78 -4.50 21.68
C THR A 67 22.14 -4.78 21.08
#